data_AF-A0A7L4TD10-F1
#
_entry.id   AF-A0A7L4TD10-F1
#
_cell.length_a   1.000
_cell.length_b   1.000
_cell.length_c   1.000
_cell.angle_alpha   90.00
_cell.angle_beta   90.00
_cell.angle_gamma   90.00
#
_symmetry.space_group_name_H-M   'P 1'
#
loop_
_entity.id
_entity.type
_entity.pdbx_description
1 polymer ?
#
loop_
_entity_poly.entity_id
_entity_poly.type
_entity_poly.pdbx_seq_one_letter_code
_entity_poly.pdbx_strand_id
1 'polypeptide(L)'
;DLTGATIDAALTAVSREVEDAPPIGIVAMGRWGGQELSYASDADCLFVVGDGPGVGEKALKIVTKLRNLLGKHGADPAVVLDADLRPEGRSGPMVRSLESYRKYYGQWSSTWESQALLRASHGAGDRGLTTELLECVDHVRYPADGLTGSQLAEIRKLKARMESERIPRGVDPKRHLKLGPGGLSDIEWT
;
A
#
# COMPACT_ATOMS: atom_id res chain seq x y z
N ASP A 1 -5.91 9.08 -10.98
CA ASP A 1 -5.60 8.32 -12.22
C ASP A 1 -6.74 7.36 -12.54
N LEU A 2 -6.62 6.53 -13.59
CA LEU A 2 -7.67 5.57 -13.99
C LEU A 2 -7.95 4.50 -12.91
N THR A 3 -6.91 4.02 -12.23
CA THR A 3 -7.03 3.03 -11.16
C THR A 3 -7.78 3.61 -9.97
N GLY A 4 -7.38 4.79 -9.50
CA GLY A 4 -8.06 5.52 -8.43
C GLY A 4 -9.52 5.81 -8.76
N ALA A 5 -9.82 6.29 -9.97
CA ALA A 5 -11.19 6.56 -10.39
C ALA A 5 -12.07 5.29 -10.44
N THR A 6 -11.51 4.17 -10.91
CA THR A 6 -12.19 2.87 -10.92
C THR A 6 -12.48 2.39 -9.49
N ILE A 7 -11.51 2.52 -8.59
CA ILE A 7 -11.65 2.15 -7.18
C ILE A 7 -12.69 3.05 -6.49
N ASP A 8 -12.69 4.35 -6.74
CA ASP A 8 -13.67 5.30 -6.18
C ASP A 8 -15.11 4.95 -6.60
N ALA A 9 -15.32 4.66 -7.88
CA ALA A 9 -16.62 4.28 -8.40
C ALA A 9 -17.11 2.96 -7.76
N ALA A 10 -16.22 1.97 -7.66
CA ALA A 10 -16.53 0.69 -7.04
C ALA A 10 -16.79 0.82 -5.52
N LEU A 11 -15.97 1.61 -4.81
CA LEU A 11 -16.14 1.89 -3.38
C LEU A 11 -17.48 2.58 -3.13
N THR A 12 -17.85 3.56 -3.96
CA THR A 12 -19.15 4.24 -3.89
C THR A 12 -20.30 3.26 -4.09
N ALA A 13 -20.22 2.39 -5.09
CA ALA A 13 -21.26 1.41 -5.38
C ALA A 13 -21.46 0.42 -4.21
N VAL A 14 -20.37 -0.13 -3.69
CA VAL A 14 -20.41 -1.11 -2.59
C VAL A 14 -20.85 -0.47 -1.28
N SER A 15 -20.45 0.75 -1.00
CA SER A 15 -20.80 1.45 0.25
C SER A 15 -22.30 1.71 0.37
N ARG A 16 -23.02 1.88 -0.76
CA ARG A 16 -24.48 2.04 -0.77
C ARG A 16 -25.25 0.82 -0.28
N GLU A 17 -24.62 -0.35 -0.24
CA GLU A 17 -25.23 -1.59 0.26
C GLU A 17 -25.09 -1.76 1.78
N VAL A 18 -24.48 -0.80 2.48
CA VAL A 18 -24.21 -0.88 3.91
C VAL A 18 -24.82 0.35 4.61
N GLU A 19 -25.70 0.09 5.57
CA GLU A 19 -26.33 1.14 6.39
C GLU A 19 -25.29 1.84 7.28
N ASP A 20 -25.33 3.17 7.30
CA ASP A 20 -24.32 4.07 7.85
C ASP A 20 -22.89 3.64 7.50
N ALA A 21 -22.63 3.46 6.21
CA ALA A 21 -21.29 3.17 5.70
C ALA A 21 -20.32 4.28 6.16
N PRO A 22 -19.25 3.93 6.91
CA PRO A 22 -18.27 4.93 7.32
C PRO A 22 -17.44 5.40 6.10
N PRO A 23 -16.88 6.62 6.15
CA PRO A 23 -15.85 7.02 5.20
C PRO A 23 -14.65 6.08 5.29
N ILE A 24 -14.10 5.71 4.12
CA ILE A 24 -12.93 4.85 3.99
C ILE A 24 -11.92 5.58 3.11
N GLY A 25 -10.71 5.78 3.62
CA GLY A 25 -9.57 6.24 2.83
C GLY A 25 -8.75 5.05 2.34
N ILE A 26 -8.22 5.16 1.12
CA ILE A 26 -7.31 4.19 0.52
C ILE A 26 -6.02 4.91 0.16
N VAL A 27 -4.94 4.59 0.88
CA VAL A 27 -3.59 5.07 0.57
C VAL A 27 -2.99 4.15 -0.48
N ALA A 28 -2.65 4.70 -1.63
CA ALA A 28 -1.91 4.00 -2.67
C ALA A 28 -0.46 3.79 -2.22
N MET A 29 0.06 2.60 -2.47
CA MET A 29 1.42 2.18 -2.11
C MET A 29 2.17 1.70 -3.36
N GLY A 30 3.45 1.40 -3.20
CA GLY A 30 4.25 0.76 -4.26
C GLY A 30 4.19 1.52 -5.58
N ARG A 31 3.89 0.81 -6.68
CA ARG A 31 3.80 1.42 -8.02
C ARG A 31 2.57 2.29 -8.20
N TRP A 32 1.47 1.97 -7.51
CA TRP A 32 0.28 2.81 -7.58
C TRP A 32 0.57 4.17 -6.97
N GLY A 33 1.10 4.19 -5.74
CA GLY A 33 1.42 5.43 -5.06
C GLY A 33 2.57 6.20 -5.69
N GLY A 34 3.49 5.50 -6.36
CA GLY A 34 4.59 6.06 -7.15
C GLY A 34 4.24 6.49 -8.59
N GLN A 35 2.99 6.37 -9.03
CA GLN A 35 2.54 6.71 -10.39
C GLN A 35 3.23 5.91 -11.52
N GLU A 36 3.53 4.64 -11.25
CA GLU A 36 4.29 3.72 -12.13
C GLU A 36 3.53 2.43 -12.42
N LEU A 37 2.19 2.46 -12.40
CA LEU A 37 1.38 1.29 -12.74
C LEU A 37 1.58 0.87 -14.20
N SER A 38 1.67 -0.45 -14.40
CA SER A 38 1.54 -1.09 -15.70
C SER A 38 0.23 -1.88 -15.79
N TYR A 39 -0.14 -2.34 -17.00
CA TYR A 39 -1.38 -3.09 -17.23
C TYR A 39 -1.59 -4.33 -16.34
N ALA A 40 -0.51 -4.97 -15.92
CA ALA A 40 -0.54 -6.17 -15.09
C ALA A 40 -0.16 -5.88 -13.62
N SER A 41 -0.16 -4.61 -13.21
CA SER A 41 0.19 -4.22 -11.84
C SER A 41 -1.02 -4.37 -10.92
N ASP A 42 -0.79 -4.99 -9.77
CA ASP A 42 -1.70 -4.89 -8.63
C ASP A 42 -1.70 -3.46 -8.09
N ALA A 43 -2.78 -3.09 -7.40
CA ALA A 43 -2.92 -1.85 -6.67
C ALA A 43 -2.58 -2.09 -5.19
N ASP A 44 -1.29 -1.98 -4.87
CA ASP A 44 -0.80 -2.01 -3.48
C ASP A 44 -1.44 -0.86 -2.68
N CYS A 45 -2.00 -1.13 -1.51
CA CYS A 45 -2.77 -0.15 -0.76
C CYS A 45 -2.84 -0.39 0.74
N LEU A 46 -3.18 0.66 1.49
CA LEU A 46 -3.57 0.62 2.89
C LEU A 46 -5.00 1.13 3.03
N PHE A 47 -5.82 0.47 3.84
CA PHE A 47 -7.16 0.94 4.17
C PHE A 47 -7.16 1.64 5.52
N VAL A 48 -7.75 2.84 5.56
CA VAL A 48 -7.88 3.66 6.77
C VAL A 48 -9.31 4.11 6.97
N VAL A 49 -9.73 4.14 8.23
CA VAL A 49 -11.05 4.64 8.65
C VAL A 49 -10.93 5.58 9.84
N GLY A 50 -11.97 6.36 10.06
CA GLY A 50 -12.12 7.13 11.30
C GLY A 50 -12.21 6.24 12.54
N ASP A 51 -11.99 6.84 13.70
CA ASP A 51 -12.11 6.16 14.98
C ASP A 51 -13.59 6.07 15.40
N GLY A 52 -13.96 5.01 16.11
CA GLY A 52 -15.31 4.84 16.65
C GLY A 52 -15.79 3.40 16.73
N PRO A 53 -16.78 3.12 17.60
CA PRO A 53 -17.31 1.78 17.77
C PRO A 53 -18.00 1.27 16.49
N GLY A 54 -17.69 0.04 16.07
CA GLY A 54 -18.32 -0.60 14.90
C GLY A 54 -17.86 -0.09 13.54
N VAL A 55 -17.12 1.03 13.47
CA VAL A 55 -16.61 1.62 12.21
C VAL A 55 -15.72 0.62 11.46
N GLY A 56 -14.75 0.01 12.15
CA GLY A 56 -13.85 -0.96 11.56
C GLY A 56 -14.56 -2.21 11.01
N GLU A 57 -15.61 -2.70 11.69
CA GLU A 57 -16.37 -3.87 11.22
C GLU A 57 -17.16 -3.57 9.96
N LYS A 58 -17.87 -2.43 9.91
CA LYS A 58 -18.61 -1.99 8.72
C LYS A 58 -17.64 -1.77 7.55
N ALA A 59 -16.52 -1.12 7.80
CA ALA A 59 -15.51 -0.88 6.76
C ALA A 59 -14.86 -2.16 6.25
N LEU A 60 -14.58 -3.15 7.11
CA LEU A 60 -14.08 -4.45 6.68
C LEU A 60 -15.07 -5.15 5.73
N LYS A 61 -16.38 -5.07 6.00
CA LYS A 61 -17.41 -5.62 5.11
C LYS A 61 -17.38 -4.92 3.74
N ILE A 62 -17.28 -3.59 3.71
CA ILE A 62 -17.19 -2.79 2.48
C ILE A 62 -15.91 -3.14 1.71
N VAL A 63 -14.75 -3.13 2.36
CA VAL A 63 -13.45 -3.45 1.73
C VAL A 63 -13.45 -4.88 1.17
N THR A 64 -14.02 -5.84 1.89
CA THR A 64 -14.13 -7.23 1.38
C THR A 64 -14.98 -7.30 0.11
N LYS A 65 -16.13 -6.63 0.09
CA LYS A 65 -16.99 -6.54 -1.10
C LYS A 65 -16.30 -5.80 -2.26
N LEU A 66 -15.59 -4.71 -1.96
CA LEU A 66 -14.82 -3.93 -2.94
C LEU A 66 -13.76 -4.79 -3.63
N ARG A 67 -12.93 -5.49 -2.84
CA ARG A 67 -11.89 -6.39 -3.36
C ARG A 67 -12.49 -7.50 -4.21
N ASN A 68 -13.61 -8.07 -3.78
CA ASN A 68 -14.32 -9.09 -4.56
C ASN A 68 -14.91 -8.53 -5.86
N LEU A 69 -15.41 -7.30 -5.87
CA LEU A 69 -15.96 -6.68 -7.07
C LEU A 69 -14.87 -6.40 -8.10
N LEU A 70 -13.77 -5.77 -7.67
CA LEU A 70 -12.65 -5.40 -8.54
C LEU A 70 -11.80 -6.59 -8.98
N GLY A 71 -11.75 -7.66 -8.18
CA GLY A 71 -11.04 -8.90 -8.48
C GLY A 71 -11.80 -9.87 -9.41
N LYS A 72 -13.05 -9.57 -9.79
CA LYS A 72 -13.79 -10.38 -10.74
C LYS A 72 -13.21 -10.22 -12.14
N HIS A 73 -13.03 -11.34 -12.83
CA HIS A 73 -12.65 -11.35 -14.23
C HIS A 73 -13.84 -10.87 -15.07
N GLY A 74 -13.62 -9.83 -15.88
CA GLY A 74 -14.60 -9.29 -16.83
C GLY A 74 -14.02 -9.20 -18.23
N ALA A 75 -14.61 -8.35 -19.07
CA ALA A 75 -14.01 -7.99 -20.37
C ALA A 75 -12.68 -7.24 -20.20
N ASP A 76 -12.57 -6.45 -19.13
CA ASP A 76 -11.36 -5.75 -18.75
C ASP A 76 -10.55 -6.54 -17.70
N PRO A 77 -9.22 -6.32 -17.61
CA PRO A 77 -8.39 -6.87 -16.55
C PRO A 77 -8.89 -6.49 -15.16
N ALA A 78 -8.79 -7.42 -14.21
CA ALA A 78 -9.13 -7.18 -12.82
C ALA A 78 -8.19 -6.14 -12.18
N VAL A 79 -8.74 -5.28 -11.32
CA VAL A 79 -7.95 -4.37 -10.47
C VAL A 79 -7.76 -5.04 -9.12
N VAL A 80 -6.65 -5.75 -8.95
CA VAL A 80 -6.36 -6.48 -7.72
C VAL A 80 -5.86 -5.50 -6.67
N LEU A 81 -6.63 -5.33 -5.60
CA LEU A 81 -6.20 -4.59 -4.41
C LEU A 81 -5.37 -5.51 -3.49
N ASP A 82 -4.06 -5.23 -3.43
CA ASP A 82 -3.12 -5.89 -2.52
C ASP A 82 -2.89 -5.02 -1.28
N ALA A 83 -3.03 -5.60 -0.10
CA ALA A 83 -2.84 -4.91 1.17
C ALA A 83 -1.73 -5.55 2.01
N ASP A 84 -0.85 -6.36 1.40
CA ASP A 84 0.21 -7.07 2.12
C ASP A 84 1.30 -6.14 2.68
N LEU A 85 1.35 -4.88 2.25
CA LEU A 85 2.21 -3.81 2.82
C LEU A 85 1.66 -3.19 4.11
N ARG A 86 0.48 -3.61 4.58
CA ARG A 86 -0.08 -3.11 5.84
C ARG A 86 0.76 -3.51 7.06
N PRO A 87 0.70 -2.75 8.17
CA PRO A 87 1.29 -3.15 9.43
C PRO A 87 1.00 -4.62 9.79
N GLU A 88 2.03 -5.35 10.24
CA GLU A 88 1.99 -6.81 10.51
C GLU A 88 1.69 -7.69 9.27
N GLY A 89 1.69 -7.12 8.07
CA GLY A 89 1.45 -7.80 6.80
C GLY A 89 0.16 -8.61 6.82
N ARG A 90 0.22 -9.87 6.37
CA ARG A 90 -0.93 -10.77 6.31
C ARG A 90 -1.60 -11.04 7.65
N SER A 91 -0.85 -10.95 8.74
CA SER A 91 -1.36 -11.16 10.10
C SER A 91 -2.04 -9.93 10.68
N GLY A 92 -1.84 -8.76 10.08
CA GLY A 92 -2.46 -7.51 10.50
C GLY A 92 -3.89 -7.35 10.01
N PRO A 93 -4.70 -6.52 10.70
CA PRO A 93 -6.07 -6.24 10.30
C PRO A 93 -6.09 -5.57 8.91
N MET A 94 -7.01 -6.03 8.04
CA MET A 94 -7.17 -5.50 6.67
C MET A 94 -7.53 -4.02 6.66
N VAL A 95 -8.31 -3.56 7.64
CA VAL A 95 -8.71 -2.16 7.80
C VAL A 95 -8.30 -1.71 9.20
N ARG A 96 -7.66 -0.55 9.29
CA ARG A 96 -7.21 0.06 10.56
C ARG A 96 -7.81 1.45 10.72
N SER A 97 -8.04 1.84 11.97
CA SER A 97 -8.39 3.22 12.29
C SER A 97 -7.14 4.12 12.30
N LEU A 98 -7.35 5.44 12.22
CA LEU A 98 -6.26 6.40 12.37
C LEU A 98 -5.52 6.26 13.70
N GLU A 99 -6.23 6.10 14.81
CA GLU A 99 -5.61 5.85 16.12
C GLU A 99 -4.74 4.57 16.10
N SER A 100 -5.20 3.51 15.43
CA SER A 100 -4.44 2.27 15.29
C SER A 100 -3.14 2.47 14.50
N TYR A 101 -3.17 3.24 13.40
CA TYR A 101 -1.95 3.59 12.66
C TYR A 101 -1.00 4.46 13.47
N ARG A 102 -1.50 5.49 14.15
CA ARG A 102 -0.70 6.36 15.04
C ARG A 102 0.02 5.56 16.11
N LYS A 103 -0.70 4.67 16.78
CA LYS A 103 -0.13 3.83 17.83
C LYS A 103 0.95 2.91 17.27
N TYR A 104 0.69 2.30 16.11
CA TYR A 104 1.66 1.43 15.45
C TYR A 104 2.93 2.20 15.09
N TYR A 105 2.85 3.18 14.19
CA TYR A 105 4.01 3.91 13.68
C TYR A 105 4.67 4.86 14.70
N GLY A 106 3.98 5.19 15.79
CA GLY A 106 4.55 5.95 16.91
C GLY A 106 5.39 5.09 17.87
N GLN A 107 5.18 3.77 17.89
CA GLN A 107 5.88 2.86 18.81
C GLN A 107 6.80 1.88 18.07
N TRP A 108 6.39 1.44 16.88
CA TRP A 108 7.01 0.38 16.10
C TRP A 108 7.01 0.78 14.62
N SER A 109 8.19 0.76 14.00
CA SER A 109 8.28 0.69 12.54
C SER A 109 9.57 -0.05 12.20
N SER A 110 9.45 -1.05 11.35
CA SER A 110 10.59 -1.73 10.79
C SER A 110 11.15 -0.94 9.61
N THR A 111 12.47 -1.01 9.40
CA THR A 111 13.16 -0.20 8.38
C THR A 111 12.58 -0.41 6.96
N TRP A 112 12.09 -1.60 6.64
CA TRP A 112 11.47 -1.88 5.34
C TRP A 112 10.12 -1.16 5.16
N GLU A 113 9.35 -0.97 6.23
CA GLU A 113 8.08 -0.25 6.17
C GLU A 113 8.32 1.22 5.86
N SER A 114 9.34 1.84 6.47
CA SER A 114 9.76 3.20 6.16
C SER A 114 10.05 3.36 4.66
N GLN A 115 10.79 2.40 4.09
CA GLN A 115 11.08 2.38 2.65
C GLN A 115 9.82 2.25 1.79
N ALA A 116 8.89 1.35 2.16
CA ALA A 116 7.64 1.16 1.44
C ALA A 116 6.75 2.42 1.48
N LEU A 117 6.70 3.10 2.63
CA LEU A 117 5.92 4.31 2.85
C LEU A 117 6.43 5.52 2.07
N LEU A 118 7.68 5.54 1.58
CA LEU A 118 8.17 6.62 0.71
C LEU A 118 7.26 6.82 -0.52
N ARG A 119 6.69 5.73 -1.04
CA ARG A 119 5.76 5.74 -2.17
C ARG A 119 4.29 5.81 -1.77
N ALA A 120 3.97 6.11 -0.51
CA ALA A 120 2.60 6.29 -0.07
C ALA A 120 2.02 7.61 -0.60
N SER A 121 0.82 7.56 -1.18
CA SER A 121 0.07 8.74 -1.61
C SER A 121 -1.44 8.49 -1.55
N HIS A 122 -2.25 9.55 -1.70
CA HIS A 122 -3.70 9.38 -1.77
C HIS A 122 -4.08 8.57 -3.02
N GLY A 123 -4.75 7.44 -2.83
CA GLY A 123 -5.19 6.58 -3.92
C GLY A 123 -6.65 6.81 -4.29
N ALA A 124 -7.55 6.57 -3.34
CA ALA A 124 -8.99 6.65 -3.52
C ALA A 124 -9.71 6.86 -2.17
N GLY A 125 -11.02 7.09 -2.23
CA GLY A 125 -11.90 7.23 -1.07
C GLY A 125 -11.75 8.57 -0.37
N ASP A 126 -11.97 8.56 0.95
CA ASP A 126 -11.94 9.77 1.76
C ASP A 126 -10.53 10.37 1.81
N ARG A 127 -10.37 11.55 1.20
CA ARG A 127 -9.10 12.27 1.13
C ARG A 127 -8.62 12.74 2.51
N GLY A 128 -9.53 13.13 3.39
CA GLY A 128 -9.20 13.59 4.75
C GLY A 128 -8.47 12.50 5.52
N LEU A 129 -9.05 11.30 5.55
CA LEU A 129 -8.45 10.13 6.21
C LEU A 129 -7.08 9.76 5.64
N THR A 130 -6.93 9.76 4.31
CA THR A 130 -5.63 9.45 3.70
C THR A 130 -4.59 10.53 4.00
N THR A 131 -4.99 11.81 4.04
CA THR A 131 -4.08 12.93 4.31
C THR A 131 -3.58 12.84 5.75
N GLU A 132 -4.48 12.63 6.69
CA GLU A 132 -4.17 12.49 8.11
C GLU A 132 -3.28 11.27 8.39
N LEU A 133 -3.48 10.16 7.66
CA LEU A 133 -2.57 9.02 7.74
C LEU A 133 -1.18 9.33 7.16
N LEU A 134 -1.10 10.01 6.01
CA LEU A 134 0.18 10.37 5.40
C LEU A 134 0.98 11.30 6.32
N GLU A 135 0.35 12.33 6.86
CA GLU A 135 0.95 13.23 7.86
C GLU A 135 1.40 12.46 9.12
N CYS A 136 0.59 11.49 9.57
CA CYS A 136 0.93 10.63 10.69
C CYS A 136 2.19 9.77 10.45
N VAL A 137 2.54 9.45 9.21
CA VAL A 137 3.70 8.60 8.91
C VAL A 137 4.89 9.38 8.35
N ASP A 138 4.78 10.70 8.17
CA ASP A 138 5.87 11.50 7.59
C ASP A 138 7.13 11.48 8.46
N HIS A 139 7.03 11.35 9.79
CA HIS A 139 8.19 11.17 10.66
C HIS A 139 8.92 9.84 10.44
N VAL A 140 8.22 8.82 9.92
CA VAL A 140 8.79 7.52 9.54
C VAL A 140 9.39 7.58 8.13
N ARG A 141 8.72 8.27 7.20
CA ARG A 141 9.14 8.43 5.79
C ARG A 141 10.36 9.33 5.67
N TYR A 142 10.36 10.42 6.44
CA TYR A 142 11.30 11.53 6.35
C TYR A 142 11.85 11.85 7.75
N PRO A 143 12.61 10.94 8.37
CA PRO A 143 13.18 11.17 9.69
C PRO A 143 14.11 12.39 9.66
N ALA A 144 13.93 13.31 10.60
CA ALA A 144 14.65 14.60 10.62
C ALA A 144 16.18 14.43 10.68
N ASP A 145 16.67 13.42 11.40
CA ASP A 145 18.09 13.11 11.54
C ASP A 145 18.63 12.21 10.41
N GLY A 146 17.78 11.85 9.44
CA GLY A 146 18.09 10.89 8.39
C GLY A 146 18.17 9.45 8.88
N LEU A 147 18.67 8.56 8.02
CA LEU A 147 18.84 7.14 8.33
C LEU A 147 20.16 6.89 9.06
N THR A 148 20.10 6.06 10.10
CA THR A 148 21.30 5.53 10.75
C THR A 148 22.05 4.56 9.83
N GLY A 149 23.34 4.34 10.09
CA GLY A 149 24.16 3.39 9.32
C GLY A 149 23.63 1.94 9.36
N SER A 150 23.00 1.53 10.47
CA SER A 150 22.37 0.22 10.60
C SER A 150 21.11 0.10 9.74
N GLN A 151 20.25 1.11 9.73
CA GLN A 151 19.06 1.17 8.87
C GLN A 151 19.45 1.14 7.40
N LEU A 152 20.45 1.95 7.00
CA LEU A 152 20.95 1.94 5.62
C LEU A 152 21.49 0.55 5.22
N ALA A 153 22.22 -0.11 6.11
CA ALA A 153 22.71 -1.47 5.85
C ALA A 153 21.56 -2.49 5.75
N GLU A 154 20.49 -2.33 6.53
CA GLU A 154 19.30 -3.16 6.47
C GLU A 154 18.54 -2.99 5.14
N ILE A 155 18.32 -1.76 4.69
CA ILE A 155 17.69 -1.46 3.39
C ILE A 155 18.48 -2.10 2.26
N ARG A 156 19.82 -1.96 2.26
CA ARG A 156 20.68 -2.58 1.24
C ARG A 156 20.61 -4.11 1.25
N LYS A 157 20.52 -4.73 2.45
CA LYS A 157 20.35 -6.19 2.57
C LYS A 157 18.99 -6.64 2.05
N LEU A 158 17.92 -5.89 2.34
CA LEU A 158 16.57 -6.18 1.84
C LEU A 158 16.52 -6.13 0.32
N LYS A 159 17.12 -5.08 -0.28
CA LYS A 159 17.25 -4.94 -1.73
C LYS A 159 17.97 -6.13 -2.36
N ALA A 160 19.17 -6.46 -1.87
CA ALA A 160 19.96 -7.58 -2.39
C ALA A 160 19.23 -8.93 -2.26
N ARG A 161 18.49 -9.13 -1.15
CA ARG A 161 17.66 -10.32 -0.97
C ARG A 161 16.55 -10.37 -2.03
N MET A 162 15.81 -9.28 -2.22
CA MET A 162 14.73 -9.19 -3.21
C MET A 162 15.21 -9.57 -4.62
N GLU A 163 16.35 -9.05 -5.05
CA GLU A 163 16.96 -9.34 -6.35
C GLU A 163 17.32 -10.83 -6.47
N SER A 164 17.94 -11.40 -5.42
CA SER A 164 18.36 -12.80 -5.42
C SER A 164 17.20 -13.81 -5.39
N GLU A 165 16.10 -13.47 -4.71
CA GLU A 165 14.98 -14.40 -4.48
C GLU A 165 13.87 -14.30 -5.53
N ARG A 166 13.67 -13.12 -6.15
CA ARG A 166 12.53 -12.89 -7.06
C ARG A 166 12.88 -12.97 -8.55
N ILE A 167 14.16 -12.99 -8.93
CA ILE A 167 14.55 -13.31 -10.31
C ILE A 167 14.33 -14.81 -10.56
N PRO A 168 13.50 -15.21 -11.55
CA PRO A 168 13.25 -16.62 -11.81
C PRO A 168 14.54 -17.37 -12.18
N ARG A 169 14.66 -18.62 -11.71
CA ARG A 169 15.80 -19.48 -12.04
C ARG A 169 15.95 -19.63 -13.55
N GLY A 170 17.17 -19.51 -14.05
CA GLY A 170 17.49 -19.62 -15.48
C GLY A 170 17.30 -18.34 -16.29
N VAL A 171 16.79 -17.26 -15.68
CA VAL A 171 16.76 -15.93 -16.32
C VAL A 171 18.10 -15.23 -16.09
N ASP A 172 18.70 -14.69 -17.15
CA ASP A 172 19.89 -13.84 -17.04
C ASP A 172 19.53 -12.53 -16.31
N PRO A 173 20.10 -12.27 -15.11
CA PRO A 173 19.82 -11.05 -14.36
C PRO A 173 20.07 -9.78 -15.18
N LYS A 174 21.06 -9.78 -16.09
CA LYS A 174 21.38 -8.62 -16.93
C LYS A 174 20.29 -8.27 -17.94
N ARG A 175 19.36 -9.18 -18.19
CA ARG A 175 18.21 -8.99 -19.09
C ARG A 175 16.91 -8.78 -18.34
N HIS A 176 16.93 -8.83 -17.00
CA HIS A 176 15.73 -8.70 -16.20
C HIS A 176 15.40 -7.23 -15.91
N LEU A 177 14.50 -6.61 -16.69
CA LEU A 177 14.22 -5.17 -16.65
C LEU A 177 13.87 -4.61 -15.25
N LYS A 178 13.15 -5.38 -14.42
CA LYS A 178 12.72 -4.92 -13.09
C LYS A 178 13.81 -5.05 -12.01
N LEU A 179 14.34 -6.27 -11.84
CA LEU A 179 15.21 -6.66 -10.72
C LEU A 179 16.68 -6.87 -11.10
N GLY A 180 17.02 -6.77 -12.38
CA GLY A 180 18.40 -6.87 -12.84
C GLY A 180 19.22 -5.64 -12.43
N PRO A 181 20.56 -5.75 -12.41
CA PRO A 181 21.43 -4.60 -12.16
C PRO A 181 21.16 -3.46 -13.14
N GLY A 182 21.00 -2.24 -12.63
CA GLY A 182 20.59 -1.06 -13.37
C GLY A 182 19.11 -1.02 -13.76
N GLY A 183 18.30 -1.96 -13.25
CA GLY A 183 16.88 -2.09 -13.55
C GLY A 183 16.01 -1.10 -12.77
N LEU A 184 14.69 -1.22 -12.95
CA LEU A 184 13.72 -0.32 -12.29
C LEU A 184 13.86 -0.31 -10.77
N SER A 185 14.03 -1.49 -10.15
CA SER A 185 14.19 -1.60 -8.69
C SER A 185 15.47 -0.94 -8.19
N ASP A 186 16.48 -0.70 -9.03
CA ASP A 186 17.66 0.03 -8.59
C ASP A 186 17.35 1.52 -8.38
N ILE A 187 16.57 2.09 -9.30
CA ILE A 187 16.10 3.48 -9.25
C ILE A 187 15.15 3.68 -8.08
N GLU A 188 14.23 2.72 -7.85
CA GLU A 188 13.29 2.75 -6.73
C GLU A 188 13.97 2.75 -5.35
N TRP A 189 15.25 2.33 -5.25
CA TRP A 189 15.99 2.13 -4.00
C TRP A 189 17.28 2.96 -3.90
N THR A 190 17.47 3.95 -4.78
CA THR A 190 18.60 4.91 -4.70
C THR A 190 18.25 6.07 -3.78
#